data_AF-A0ABD1ZR81-F1
#
_entry.id   AF-A0ABD1ZR81-F1
#
_cell.length_a   1.000
_cell.length_b   1.000
_cell.length_c   1.000
_cell.angle_alpha   90.00
_cell.angle_beta   90.00
_cell.angle_gamma   90.00
#
_symmetry.space_group_name_H-M   'P 1'
#
loop_
_entity.id
_entity.type
_entity.pdbx_description
1 polymer ?
#
loop_
_entity_poly.entity_id
_entity_poly.type
_entity_poly.pdbx_seq_one_letter_code
_entity_poly.pdbx_strand_id
1 'polypeptide(L)'
;MRSEFSMAKRIQICCHHEGGRITNKALYLWASEKLGKPISKMTISRILIRKIKLLGSDVDSNKKHYKKPECPNLESILYSWFLTMQEANVTISDAMLIAKAKMLSNSVPRESMKEFKFSNGWL
;
A
#
# COMPACT_ATOMS: atom_id res chain seq x y z
N MET A 1 16.16 0.42 16.94
CA MET A 1 14.68 0.47 16.82
C MET A 1 14.28 1.40 15.67
N ARG A 2 13.80 0.90 14.53
CA ARG A 2 13.15 1.75 13.52
C ARG A 2 11.73 2.02 14.00
N SER A 3 11.40 3.29 14.32
CA SER A 3 10.03 3.66 14.69
C SER A 3 9.13 3.46 13.47
N GLU A 4 8.27 2.44 13.51
CA GLU A 4 7.40 2.13 12.39
C GLU A 4 6.25 3.15 12.35
N PHE A 5 6.36 4.09 11.40
CA PHE A 5 5.37 5.15 11.19
C PHE A 5 4.29 4.65 10.23
N SER A 6 3.02 4.57 10.67
CA SER A 6 1.88 4.12 9.84
C SER A 6 1.66 5.03 8.62
N MET A 7 1.12 4.47 7.53
CA MET A 7 0.89 5.17 6.27
C MET A 7 -0.10 6.33 6.41
N ALA A 8 -1.22 6.15 7.12
CA ALA A 8 -2.15 7.24 7.45
C ALA A 8 -1.45 8.46 8.05
N LYS A 9 -0.50 8.25 8.97
CA LYS A 9 0.26 9.35 9.60
C LYS A 9 1.19 10.06 8.61
N ARG A 10 1.74 9.33 7.63
CA ARG A 10 2.56 9.92 6.55
C ARG A 10 1.69 10.74 5.60
N ILE A 11 0.50 10.25 5.26
CA ILE A 11 -0.48 10.96 4.44
C ILE A 11 -0.90 12.26 5.12
N GLN A 12 -1.22 12.24 6.43
CA GLN A 12 -1.53 13.46 7.20
C GLN A 12 -0.42 14.52 7.13
N ILE A 13 0.85 14.11 7.27
CA ILE A 13 2.00 15.01 7.14
C ILE A 13 2.07 15.62 5.73
N CYS A 14 1.84 14.81 4.69
CA CYS A 14 1.82 15.26 3.30
C CYS A 14 0.67 16.24 3.01
N CYS A 15 -0.54 15.94 3.48
CA CYS A 15 -1.71 16.83 3.34
C CYS A 15 -1.50 18.15 4.07
N HIS A 16 -0.94 18.12 5.28
CA HIS A 16 -0.64 19.35 6.03
C HIS A 16 0.42 20.21 5.34
N HIS A 17 1.41 19.58 4.68
CA HIS A 17 2.38 20.29 3.84
C HIS A 17 1.77 20.85 2.53
N GLU A 18 0.68 20.28 2.00
CA GLU A 18 -0.01 20.84 0.82
C GLU A 18 -0.90 22.03 1.15
N GLY A 19 -1.48 22.07 2.35
CA GLY A 19 -2.33 23.17 2.81
C GLY A 19 -1.62 24.51 3.04
N GLY A 20 -0.29 24.60 2.88
CA GLY A 20 0.45 25.86 3.00
C GLY A 20 1.97 25.75 2.82
N ARG A 21 2.66 26.90 2.73
CA ARG A 21 4.14 26.99 2.72
C ARG A 21 4.73 26.75 4.12
N ILE A 22 4.56 25.54 4.64
CA ILE A 22 5.12 25.14 5.93
C ILE A 22 6.57 24.69 5.73
N THR A 23 7.49 25.24 6.52
CA THR A 23 8.90 24.82 6.49
C THR A 23 9.05 23.43 7.12
N ASN A 24 10.08 22.67 6.70
CA ASN A 24 10.41 21.37 7.31
C ASN A 24 10.59 21.46 8.84
N LYS A 25 11.05 22.62 9.35
CA LYS A 25 11.18 22.90 10.79
C LYS A 25 9.81 22.99 11.48
N ALA A 26 8.86 23.72 10.89
CA ALA A 26 7.51 23.80 11.44
C ALA A 26 6.78 22.46 11.32
N LEU A 27 6.97 21.73 10.22
CA LEU A 27 6.32 20.45 9.97
C LEU A 27 6.74 19.35 10.97
N TYR A 28 8.02 19.27 11.37
CA TYR A 28 8.44 18.28 12.37
C TYR A 28 7.91 18.59 13.78
N LEU A 29 7.81 19.89 14.15
CA LEU A 29 7.25 20.31 15.43
C LEU A 29 5.78 19.92 15.51
N TRP A 30 5.01 20.32 14.50
CA TRP A 30 3.61 19.96 14.36
C TRP A 30 3.40 18.44 14.38
N ALA A 31 4.20 17.69 13.63
CA ALA A 31 4.06 16.24 13.55
C ALA A 31 4.41 15.56 14.89
N SER A 32 5.41 16.07 15.62
CA SER A 32 5.78 15.52 16.93
C SER A 32 4.69 15.77 17.97
N GLU A 33 4.06 16.94 17.93
CA GLU A 33 2.94 17.32 18.81
C GLU A 33 1.66 16.54 18.47
N LYS A 34 1.24 16.52 17.20
CA LYS A 34 -0.01 15.87 16.78
C LYS A 34 0.02 14.34 16.87
N LEU A 35 1.17 13.71 16.67
CA LEU A 35 1.25 12.25 16.54
C LEU A 35 1.73 11.55 17.81
N GLY A 36 1.98 12.32 18.88
CA GLY A 36 2.34 11.84 20.22
C GLY A 36 3.64 11.01 20.25
N LYS A 37 4.49 11.15 19.23
CA LYS A 37 5.76 10.42 19.11
C LYS A 37 6.84 11.37 18.58
N PRO A 38 8.07 11.31 19.12
CA PRO A 38 9.17 12.12 18.61
C PRO A 38 9.53 11.67 17.19
N ILE A 39 9.47 12.61 16.24
CA ILE A 39 9.80 12.36 14.83
C ILE A 39 11.09 13.09 14.49
N SER A 40 12.06 12.36 13.94
CA SER A 40 13.30 12.97 13.47
C SER A 40 13.05 13.85 12.23
N LYS A 41 13.79 14.96 12.11
CA LYS A 41 13.77 15.81 10.89
C LYS A 41 14.04 14.99 9.61
N MET A 42 14.93 14.01 9.70
CA MET A 42 15.24 13.08 8.61
C MET A 42 14.02 12.24 8.18
N THR A 43 13.16 11.86 9.12
CA THR A 43 11.92 11.12 8.84
C THR A 43 10.95 11.98 8.03
N ILE A 44 10.78 13.25 8.40
CA ILE A 44 9.95 14.20 7.64
C ILE A 44 10.47 14.36 6.21
N SER A 45 11.77 14.60 6.04
CA SER A 45 12.38 14.73 4.70
C SER A 45 12.15 13.48 3.85
N ARG A 46 12.33 12.27 4.41
CA ARG A 46 12.06 11.01 3.70
C ARG A 46 10.59 10.83 3.32
N ILE A 47 9.66 11.28 4.16
CA ILE A 47 8.22 11.26 3.87
C ILE A 47 7.93 12.21 2.70
N LEU A 48 8.44 13.44 2.75
CA LEU A 48 8.22 14.45 1.71
C LEU A 48 8.85 14.06 0.36
N ILE A 49 10.02 13.43 0.34
CA ILE A 49 10.63 12.90 -0.90
C ILE A 49 9.70 11.87 -1.57
N ARG A 50 8.96 11.09 -0.77
CA ARG A 50 8.04 10.07 -1.28
C ARG A 50 6.61 10.59 -1.45
N LYS A 51 6.36 11.89 -1.23
CA LYS A 51 5.03 12.53 -1.21
C LYS A 51 4.21 12.20 -2.45
N ILE A 52 4.78 12.32 -3.66
CA ILE A 52 4.08 12.05 -4.92
C ILE A 52 3.54 10.62 -4.95
N LYS A 53 4.34 9.66 -4.48
CA LYS A 53 3.93 8.25 -4.38
C LYS A 53 2.92 8.00 -3.26
N LEU A 54 2.90 8.83 -2.22
CA LEU A 54 1.95 8.70 -1.11
C LEU A 54 0.56 9.26 -1.46
N LEU A 55 0.51 10.34 -2.25
CA LEU A 55 -0.73 11.02 -2.61
C LEU A 55 -1.33 10.54 -3.94
N GLY A 56 -0.51 9.97 -4.84
CA GLY A 56 -0.93 9.55 -6.18
C GLY A 56 -1.37 8.10 -6.31
N SER A 57 -1.29 7.29 -5.24
CA SER A 57 -1.82 5.92 -5.26
C SER A 57 -3.03 5.81 -4.34
N ASP A 58 -4.01 5.00 -4.76
CA ASP A 58 -5.17 4.57 -3.96
C ASP A 58 -4.70 3.66 -2.82
N VAL A 59 -3.96 4.24 -1.87
CA VAL A 59 -3.35 3.50 -0.78
C VAL A 59 -4.36 3.37 0.33
N ASP A 60 -4.68 2.12 0.67
CA ASP A 60 -5.35 1.78 1.92
C ASP A 60 -4.57 2.39 3.11
N SER A 61 -5.12 3.48 3.63
CA SER A 61 -4.50 4.32 4.65
C SER A 61 -4.27 3.56 5.97
N ASN A 62 -4.95 2.43 6.19
CA ASN A 62 -4.76 1.56 7.34
C ASN A 62 -3.52 0.65 7.23
N LYS A 63 -2.96 0.43 6.04
CA LYS A 63 -1.79 -0.45 5.88
C LYS A 63 -0.51 0.27 6.28
N LYS A 64 0.19 -0.28 7.27
CA LYS A 64 1.46 0.25 7.81
C LYS A 64 2.62 0.22 6.80
N HIS A 65 2.57 -0.70 5.84
CA HIS A 65 3.54 -0.84 4.76
C HIS A 65 2.81 -1.03 3.42
N TYR A 66 3.24 -0.28 2.42
CA TYR A 66 2.95 -0.61 1.03
C TYR A 66 3.78 -1.84 0.66
N LYS A 67 3.15 -3.01 0.53
CA LYS A 67 3.76 -4.16 -0.15
C LYS A 67 3.51 -3.94 -1.64
N LYS A 68 4.59 -3.84 -2.43
CA LYS A 68 4.45 -3.76 -3.87
C LYS A 68 3.82 -5.09 -4.32
N PRO A 69 2.71 -5.07 -5.06
CA PRO A 69 2.14 -6.29 -5.64
C PRO A 69 3.21 -6.97 -6.51
N GLU A 70 3.34 -8.28 -6.36
CA GLU A 70 4.32 -9.05 -7.13
C GLU A 70 3.88 -9.13 -8.59
N CYS A 71 2.56 -9.19 -8.84
CA CYS A 71 1.96 -9.21 -10.17
C CYS A 71 0.68 -8.35 -10.20
N PRO A 72 0.78 -7.01 -10.30
CA PRO A 72 -0.36 -6.10 -10.14
C PRO A 72 -1.54 -6.38 -11.08
N ASN A 73 -1.26 -6.75 -12.32
CA ASN A 73 -2.32 -7.06 -13.30
C ASN A 73 -3.09 -8.33 -12.89
N LEU A 74 -2.38 -9.37 -12.45
CA LEU A 74 -3.00 -10.62 -12.01
C LEU A 74 -3.77 -10.42 -10.71
N GLU A 75 -3.17 -9.72 -9.73
CA GLU A 75 -3.81 -9.41 -8.45
C GLU A 75 -5.10 -8.60 -8.65
N SER A 76 -5.11 -7.63 -9.56
CA SER A 76 -6.30 -6.84 -9.89
C SER A 76 -7.44 -7.70 -10.47
N ILE A 77 -7.14 -8.54 -11.47
CA ILE A 77 -8.16 -9.41 -12.09
C ILE A 77 -8.70 -10.42 -11.06
N LEU A 78 -7.82 -10.99 -10.23
CA LEU A 78 -8.19 -11.94 -9.20
C LEU A 78 -9.05 -11.28 -8.11
N TYR A 79 -8.72 -10.04 -7.72
CA TYR A 79 -9.49 -9.26 -6.75
C TYR A 79 -10.90 -8.95 -7.26
N SER A 80 -11.03 -8.53 -8.52
CA SER A 80 -12.34 -8.31 -9.15
C SER A 80 -13.19 -9.59 -9.14
N TRP A 81 -12.60 -10.74 -9.48
CA TRP A 81 -13.30 -12.01 -9.37
C TRP A 81 -13.69 -12.36 -7.94
N PHE A 82 -12.81 -12.12 -6.97
CA PHE A 82 -13.09 -12.35 -5.55
C PHE A 82 -14.30 -11.54 -5.08
N LEU A 83 -14.38 -10.25 -5.45
CA LEU A 83 -15.53 -9.39 -5.12
C LEU A 83 -16.84 -9.95 -5.69
N THR A 84 -16.85 -10.39 -6.95
CA THR A 84 -18.05 -10.99 -7.57
C THR A 84 -18.52 -12.24 -6.82
N MET A 85 -17.58 -13.08 -6.34
CA MET A 85 -17.93 -14.27 -5.57
C MET A 85 -18.41 -13.92 -4.15
N GLN A 86 -17.84 -12.88 -3.54
CA GLN A 86 -18.28 -12.38 -2.24
C GLN A 86 -19.71 -11.80 -2.31
N GLU A 87 -20.03 -11.05 -3.36
CA GLU A 87 -21.39 -10.56 -3.64
C GLU A 87 -22.40 -11.71 -3.81
N ALA A 88 -21.95 -12.82 -4.39
CA ALA A 88 -22.74 -14.05 -4.53
C ALA A 88 -22.80 -14.90 -3.25
N ASN A 89 -22.25 -14.44 -2.11
CA ASN A 89 -22.12 -15.16 -0.84
C ASN A 89 -21.42 -16.53 -0.95
N VAL A 90 -20.48 -16.66 -1.90
CA VAL A 90 -19.67 -17.88 -2.05
C VAL A 90 -18.45 -17.80 -1.13
N THR A 91 -18.31 -18.77 -0.22
CA THR A 91 -17.08 -18.94 0.56
C THR A 91 -15.93 -19.37 -0.34
N ILE A 92 -14.94 -18.49 -0.50
CA ILE A 92 -13.71 -18.79 -1.24
C ILE A 92 -12.65 -19.30 -0.26
N SER A 93 -12.14 -20.51 -0.50
CA SER A 93 -10.97 -21.02 0.19
C SER A 93 -9.67 -20.59 -0.49
N ASP A 94 -8.56 -20.59 0.25
CA ASP A 94 -7.22 -20.31 -0.29
C ASP A 94 -6.89 -21.18 -1.50
N ALA A 95 -7.30 -22.45 -1.48
CA ALA A 95 -7.09 -23.39 -2.58
C ALA A 95 -7.83 -22.96 -3.86
N MET A 96 -9.08 -22.49 -3.74
CA MET A 96 -9.84 -21.95 -4.87
C MET A 96 -9.21 -20.69 -5.44
N LEU A 97 -8.71 -19.82 -4.56
CA LEU A 97 -8.06 -18.58 -4.92
C LEU A 97 -6.74 -18.83 -5.68
N ILE A 98 -5.93 -19.78 -5.22
CA ILE A 98 -4.72 -20.23 -5.94
C ILE A 98 -5.06 -20.86 -7.29
N ALA A 99 -6.08 -21.73 -7.33
CA ALA A 99 -6.50 -22.37 -8.57
C ALA A 99 -6.95 -21.31 -9.60
N LYS A 100 -7.74 -20.34 -9.17
CA LYS A 100 -8.18 -19.23 -10.02
C LYS A 100 -7.01 -18.36 -10.49
N ALA A 101 -6.08 -18.02 -9.60
CA ALA A 101 -4.88 -17.27 -9.96
C ALA A 101 -4.03 -17.96 -11.03
N LYS A 102 -3.86 -19.28 -10.91
CA LYS A 102 -3.17 -20.10 -11.93
C LYS A 102 -3.92 -20.06 -13.26
N MET A 103 -5.25 -20.18 -13.26
CA MET A 103 -6.04 -20.07 -14.50
C MET A 103 -5.89 -18.69 -15.16
N LEU A 104 -5.94 -17.62 -14.37
CA LEU A 104 -5.82 -16.25 -14.85
C LEU A 104 -4.41 -15.89 -15.31
N SER A 105 -3.37 -16.57 -14.81
CA SER A 105 -1.99 -16.33 -15.24
C SER A 105 -1.75 -16.56 -16.73
N ASN A 106 -2.54 -17.43 -17.37
CA ASN A 106 -2.47 -17.65 -18.81
C ASN A 106 -2.89 -16.43 -19.64
N SER A 107 -3.69 -15.53 -19.05
CA SER A 107 -4.13 -14.29 -19.69
C SER A 107 -3.21 -13.09 -19.43
N VAL A 108 -2.12 -13.27 -18.67
CA VAL A 108 -1.18 -12.21 -18.32
C VAL A 108 0.14 -12.44 -19.07
N PRO A 109 0.79 -11.39 -19.62
CA PRO A 109 2.07 -11.52 -20.31
C PRO A 109 3.13 -12.21 -19.44
N ARG A 110 3.84 -13.18 -20.02
CA ARG A 110 4.83 -14.00 -19.31
C ARG A 110 5.96 -13.19 -18.65
N GLU A 111 6.30 -12.05 -19.26
CA GLU A 111 7.28 -11.08 -18.75
C GLU A 111 6.88 -10.50 -17.38
N SER A 112 5.57 -10.38 -17.12
CA SER A 112 5.04 -9.92 -15.84
C SER A 112 5.08 -10.99 -14.75
N MET A 113 5.39 -12.25 -15.10
CA MET A 113 5.23 -13.43 -14.23
C MET A 113 6.55 -14.17 -13.96
N LYS A 114 7.70 -13.63 -14.37
CA LYS A 114 8.95 -14.39 -14.59
C LYS A 114 9.49 -15.19 -13.39
N GLU A 115 9.04 -14.93 -12.16
CA GLU A 115 9.42 -15.70 -10.96
C GLU A 115 8.26 -15.89 -9.95
N PHE A 116 7.02 -15.74 -10.41
CA PHE A 116 5.88 -15.67 -9.51
C PHE A 116 5.48 -17.02 -8.91
N LYS A 117 5.39 -17.08 -7.58
CA LYS A 117 4.99 -18.28 -6.84
C LYS A 117 3.59 -18.11 -6.25
N PHE A 118 2.64 -18.85 -6.79
CA PHE A 118 1.29 -18.98 -6.24
C PHE A 118 1.34 -19.74 -4.89
N SER A 119 1.54 -19.01 -3.79
CA SER A 119 1.53 -19.49 -2.40
C SER A 119 0.30 -18.99 -1.64
N ASN A 120 0.20 -19.21 -0.32
CA ASN A 120 -0.86 -18.59 0.48
C ASN A 120 -0.51 -17.16 0.95
N GLY A 121 0.72 -16.68 0.74
CA GLY A 121 1.22 -15.41 1.31
C GLY A 121 1.56 -14.31 0.30
N TRP A 122 1.26 -14.53 -0.98
CA TRP A 122 1.49 -13.52 -2.02
C TRP A 122 0.31 -12.57 -2.20
N LEU A 123 -0.93 -13.05 -2.02
CA LEU A 123 -2.15 -12.24 -2.04
C LEU A 123 -2.37 -11.51 -0.70
#